data_AF-A0A498QIC1-F1
#
_entry.id   AF-A0A498QIC1-F1
#
_cell.length_a   1.000
_cell.length_b   1.000
_cell.length_c   1.000
_cell.angle_alpha   90.00
_cell.angle_beta   90.00
_cell.angle_gamma   90.00
#
_symmetry.space_group_name_H-M   'P 1'
#
loop_
_entity.id
_entity.type
_entity.pdbx_description
1 polymer ?
#
loop_
_entity_poly.entity_id
_entity_poly.type
_entity_poly.pdbx_seq_one_letter_code
_entity_poly.pdbx_strand_id
1 'polypeptide(L)'
;MSYLLTAPEMVAAAATDLDGIAAALHTANAAAAGSTTGLLAAAEDEVSAAVATLFGAFGQEYQAVVTLATEFHNEFTQALAAAANAYAQAETTACGALNAFGTQVQTLLTPLLPNGGAGGINPPSITSLGTQVAFIMGGTGIPDPDPMYVTGAQTLFIQPRFPGFLSDALHTPEQFWPTTPNLGNLTFGRSVAEGVATLSNALTTQFSTAGNSAVVYGYSQSAVIATIEIRHLMAQVTPPSPSDLGFVLTGNPNNPNGGVLQRFTGLYVPVLDVLFNGATPPDSPYPTVIYTNQYDGTGNFPQYPLNLLADLNAMIGIVDGTHFYVGLPPDQVANAVHLPTSPGYTGNTDYFLGLTQKLPLTSLIRPIPYVGTPLAELVQPDLRVLVDLGYSDYGPGLSYADIPTPASFLSVPNPFAVSYYLAKGAGQGVQASLVNLGWLPPSYIPTGYPYAPSVAPGLNFFVGQPSVTGLSLLTGALGTAAKDLGWIPPWWD
;
A
#
# COMPACT_ATOMS: atom_id res chain seq x y z
N MET A 1 -0.04 -23.58 -0.09
CA MET A 1 1.26 -23.31 0.56
C MET A 1 1.75 -21.99 -0.02
N SER A 2 1.69 -20.91 0.75
CA SER A 2 2.16 -19.59 0.31
C SER A 2 3.69 -19.63 0.24
N TYR A 3 4.25 -19.40 -0.96
CA TYR A 3 5.69 -19.21 -1.11
C TYR A 3 6.05 -17.84 -0.54
N LEU A 4 6.71 -17.84 0.62
CA LEU A 4 7.31 -16.65 1.22
C LEU A 4 8.75 -16.55 0.69
N LEU A 5 9.00 -15.64 -0.23
CA LEU A 5 10.35 -15.22 -0.62
C LEU A 5 10.76 -14.09 0.33
N THR A 6 11.73 -14.35 1.20
CA THR A 6 12.38 -13.29 1.98
C THR A 6 13.70 -12.94 1.31
N ALA A 7 14.14 -11.68 1.39
CA ALA A 7 15.48 -11.26 0.98
C ALA A 7 16.23 -10.86 2.27
N PRO A 8 16.83 -11.81 3.01
CA PRO A 8 17.37 -11.55 4.34
C PRO A 8 18.38 -10.40 4.39
N GLU A 9 19.16 -10.24 3.31
CA GLU A 9 20.14 -9.16 3.15
C GLU A 9 19.47 -7.77 3.06
N MET A 10 18.31 -7.67 2.40
CA MET A 10 17.53 -6.44 2.34
C MET A 10 16.87 -6.10 3.69
N VAL A 11 16.46 -7.12 4.45
CA VAL A 11 15.91 -6.93 5.80
C VAL A 11 16.99 -6.47 6.78
N ALA A 12 18.22 -6.98 6.65
CA ALA A 12 19.37 -6.52 7.43
C ALA A 12 19.81 -5.08 7.07
N ALA A 13 19.78 -4.74 5.77
CA ALA A 13 20.02 -3.37 5.32
C ALA A 13 18.96 -2.40 5.86
N ALA A 14 17.68 -2.78 5.77
CA ALA A 14 16.57 -2.00 6.33
C ALA A 14 16.71 -1.81 7.85
N ALA A 15 17.12 -2.83 8.61
CA ALA A 15 17.40 -2.68 10.04
C ALA A 15 18.51 -1.65 10.32
N THR A 16 19.56 -1.64 9.50
CA THR A 16 20.67 -0.67 9.60
C THR A 16 20.22 0.75 9.28
N ASP A 17 19.41 0.92 8.23
CA ASP A 17 18.86 2.23 7.85
C ASP A 17 17.90 2.76 8.92
N LEU A 18 17.09 1.87 9.52
CA LEU A 18 16.18 2.21 10.63
C LEU A 18 16.94 2.63 11.88
N ASP A 19 18.06 1.99 12.21
CA ASP A 19 18.94 2.43 13.31
C ASP A 19 19.53 3.82 13.02
N GLY A 20 19.92 4.09 11.77
CA GLY A 20 20.40 5.41 11.33
C GLY A 20 19.34 6.51 11.46
N ILE A 21 18.10 6.23 11.05
CA ILE A 21 16.98 7.15 11.18
C ILE A 21 16.67 7.42 12.66
N ALA A 22 16.64 6.39 13.51
CA ALA A 22 16.40 6.56 14.95
C ALA A 22 17.50 7.39 15.63
N ALA A 23 18.76 7.20 15.26
CA ALA A 23 19.86 8.01 15.77
C ALA A 23 19.72 9.49 15.38
N ALA A 24 19.30 9.79 14.14
CA ALA A 24 19.04 11.14 13.68
C ALA A 24 17.86 11.79 14.43
N LEU A 25 16.77 11.05 14.61
CA LEU A 25 15.59 11.51 15.36
C LEU A 25 15.88 11.75 16.84
N HIS A 26 16.63 10.86 17.49
CA HIS A 26 17.05 11.05 18.87
C HIS A 26 17.90 12.32 19.01
N THR A 27 18.84 12.56 18.09
CA THR A 27 19.67 13.76 18.07
C THR A 27 18.82 15.03 17.89
N ALA A 28 17.86 15.01 16.97
CA ALA A 28 16.96 16.15 16.73
C ALA A 28 16.05 16.42 17.94
N ASN A 29 15.49 15.37 18.55
CA ASN A 29 14.63 15.49 19.73
C ASN A 29 15.39 16.00 20.96
N ALA A 30 16.62 15.52 21.18
CA ALA A 30 17.49 16.01 22.23
C ALA A 30 17.86 17.50 22.03
N ALA A 31 18.11 17.92 20.78
CA ALA A 31 18.38 19.32 20.45
C ALA A 31 17.15 20.23 20.69
N ALA A 32 15.95 19.74 20.44
CA ALA A 32 14.71 20.49 20.62
C ALA A 32 14.21 20.54 22.08
N ALA A 33 14.57 19.55 22.91
CA ALA A 33 14.03 19.34 24.25
C ALA A 33 14.06 20.59 25.15
N GLY A 34 15.17 21.31 25.17
CA GLY A 34 15.30 22.52 25.99
C GLY A 34 14.31 23.62 25.58
N SER A 35 14.16 23.85 24.28
CA SER A 35 13.28 24.89 23.73
C SER A 35 11.78 24.59 23.84
N THR A 36 11.42 23.30 23.94
CA THR A 36 10.01 22.86 24.00
C THR A 36 9.53 22.58 25.42
N THR A 37 10.43 22.32 26.38
CA THR A 37 10.09 22.07 27.79
C THR A 37 10.32 23.28 28.69
N GLY A 38 11.20 24.20 28.30
CA GLY A 38 11.61 25.38 29.06
C GLY A 38 11.01 26.70 28.57
N LEU A 39 9.74 26.69 28.12
CA LEU A 39 9.07 27.89 27.64
C LEU A 39 8.93 28.95 28.75
N LEU A 40 9.36 30.17 28.45
CA LEU A 40 9.15 31.33 29.30
C LEU A 40 7.77 31.96 29.03
N ALA A 41 7.17 32.54 30.07
CA ALA A 41 5.95 33.31 29.91
C ALA A 41 6.18 34.51 28.98
N ALA A 42 5.27 34.73 28.03
CA ALA A 42 5.38 35.81 27.06
C ALA A 42 5.19 37.21 27.70
N ALA A 43 4.56 37.29 28.87
CA ALA A 43 4.36 38.48 29.68
C ALA A 43 4.22 38.12 31.18
N GLU A 44 4.33 39.11 32.07
CA GLU A 44 4.25 38.94 33.54
C GLU A 44 2.81 38.75 34.08
N ASP A 45 1.93 38.20 33.26
CA ASP A 45 0.54 37.93 33.64
C ASP A 45 0.27 36.43 33.85
N GLU A 46 -0.78 36.16 34.62
CA GLU A 46 -1.17 34.82 35.04
C GLU A 46 -1.58 33.90 33.87
N VAL A 47 -2.11 34.47 32.78
CA VAL A 47 -2.53 33.72 31.58
C VAL A 47 -1.29 33.29 30.79
N SER A 48 -0.34 34.20 30.56
CA SER A 48 0.93 33.89 29.91
C SER A 48 1.76 32.86 30.69
N ALA A 49 1.75 32.94 32.02
CA ALA A 49 2.39 31.95 32.89
C ALA A 49 1.72 30.57 32.81
N ALA A 50 0.38 30.52 32.78
CA ALA A 50 -0.38 29.27 32.65
C ALA A 50 -0.17 28.62 31.26
N VAL A 51 -0.13 29.42 30.19
CA VAL A 51 0.13 28.95 28.82
C VAL A 51 1.54 28.37 28.69
N ALA A 52 2.56 29.05 29.22
CA ALA A 52 3.93 28.52 29.23
C ALA A 52 4.04 27.21 30.02
N THR A 53 3.33 27.12 31.15
CA THR A 53 3.26 25.88 31.96
C THR A 53 2.61 24.74 31.19
N LEU A 54 1.51 24.99 30.48
CA LEU A 54 0.79 24.01 29.68
C LEU A 54 1.68 23.44 28.54
N PHE A 55 2.33 24.32 27.76
CA PHE A 55 3.20 23.88 26.68
C PHE A 55 4.47 23.20 27.19
N GLY A 56 5.03 23.65 28.32
CA GLY A 56 6.14 22.98 28.98
C GLY A 56 5.78 21.56 29.44
N ALA A 57 4.60 21.37 30.02
CA ALA A 57 4.09 20.05 30.40
C ALA A 57 3.87 19.14 29.17
N PHE A 58 3.28 19.68 28.09
CA PHE A 58 3.13 18.95 26.83
C PHE A 58 4.49 18.55 26.22
N GLY A 59 5.48 19.45 26.28
CA GLY A 59 6.85 19.15 25.87
C GLY A 59 7.48 18.01 26.69
N GLN A 60 7.23 17.96 28.01
CA GLN A 60 7.73 16.90 28.89
C GLN A 60 7.05 15.55 28.61
N GLU A 61 5.74 15.54 28.38
CA GLU A 61 5.01 14.34 27.96
C GLU A 61 5.50 13.83 26.60
N TYR A 62 5.74 14.74 25.64
CA TYR A 62 6.33 14.41 24.35
C TYR A 62 7.71 13.74 24.51
N GLN A 63 8.59 14.28 25.37
CA GLN A 63 9.91 13.67 25.62
C GLN A 63 9.80 12.27 26.27
N ALA A 64 8.82 12.05 27.15
CA ALA A 64 8.56 10.74 27.73
C ALA A 64 8.07 9.74 26.66
N VAL A 65 7.21 10.17 25.74
CA VAL A 65 6.75 9.34 24.60
C VAL A 65 7.89 9.04 23.63
N VAL A 66 8.76 10.01 23.33
CA VAL A 66 9.95 9.80 22.47
C VAL A 66 10.92 8.80 23.11
N THR A 67 11.05 8.81 24.43
CA THR A 67 11.87 7.82 25.16
C THR A 67 11.30 6.41 24.99
N LEU A 68 9.99 6.25 25.20
CA LEU A 68 9.31 4.97 25.01
C LEU A 68 9.37 4.49 23.55
N ALA A 69 9.22 5.40 22.59
CA ALA A 69 9.35 5.10 21.17
C ALA A 69 10.78 4.67 20.79
N THR A 70 11.80 5.23 21.45
CA THR A 70 13.19 4.83 21.25
C THR A 70 13.44 3.42 21.77
N GLU A 71 12.90 3.08 22.95
CA GLU A 71 12.99 1.72 23.51
C GLU A 71 12.30 0.70 22.60
N PHE A 72 11.07 1.00 22.17
CA PHE A 72 10.33 0.17 21.22
C PHE A 72 11.09 0.01 19.90
N HIS A 73 11.63 1.09 19.34
CA HIS A 73 12.38 1.06 18.08
C HIS A 73 13.61 0.17 18.20
N ASN A 74 14.35 0.24 19.31
CA ASN A 74 15.53 -0.60 19.55
C ASN A 74 15.15 -2.09 19.65
N GLU A 75 14.05 -2.42 20.33
CA GLU A 75 13.55 -3.79 20.39
C GLU A 75 13.07 -4.28 19.01
N PHE A 76 12.41 -3.39 18.25
CA PHE A 76 11.93 -3.66 16.90
C PHE A 76 13.08 -3.92 15.92
N THR A 77 14.11 -3.08 15.87
CA THR A 77 15.26 -3.30 14.98
C THR A 77 16.08 -4.52 15.38
N GLN A 78 16.21 -4.82 16.68
CA GLN A 78 16.79 -6.09 17.13
C GLN A 78 15.99 -7.31 16.69
N ALA A 79 14.66 -7.27 16.84
CA ALA A 79 13.79 -8.36 16.41
C ALA A 79 13.84 -8.54 14.88
N LEU A 80 13.90 -7.45 14.12
CA LEU A 80 14.00 -7.46 12.66
C LEU A 80 15.34 -8.06 12.20
N ALA A 81 16.44 -7.69 12.83
CA ALA A 81 17.77 -8.28 12.56
C ALA A 81 17.82 -9.76 12.94
N ALA A 82 17.19 -10.15 14.06
CA ALA A 82 17.08 -11.55 14.47
C ALA A 82 16.24 -12.37 13.49
N ALA A 83 15.12 -11.82 13.00
CA ALA A 83 14.28 -12.44 11.98
C ALA A 83 15.03 -12.63 10.66
N ALA A 84 15.76 -11.61 10.18
CA ALA A 84 16.61 -11.72 8.99
C ALA A 84 17.61 -12.88 9.09
N ASN A 85 18.30 -12.99 10.22
CA ASN A 85 19.24 -14.08 10.49
C ASN A 85 18.56 -15.46 10.56
N ALA A 86 17.33 -15.54 11.08
CA ALA A 86 16.57 -16.78 11.12
C ALA A 86 16.13 -17.23 9.71
N TYR A 87 15.68 -16.29 8.88
CA TYR A 87 15.32 -16.56 7.49
C TYR A 87 16.53 -17.01 6.65
N ALA A 88 17.68 -16.33 6.77
CA ALA A 88 18.92 -16.73 6.07
C ALA A 88 19.38 -18.16 6.43
N GLN A 89 19.24 -18.55 7.71
CA GLN A 89 19.55 -19.90 8.16
C GLN A 89 18.56 -20.95 7.62
N ALA A 90 17.27 -20.61 7.56
CA ALA A 90 16.25 -21.47 6.99
C ALA A 90 16.48 -21.70 5.49
N GLU A 91 16.82 -20.67 4.73
CA GLU A 91 17.15 -20.76 3.30
C GLU A 91 18.40 -21.60 3.05
N THR A 92 19.47 -21.40 3.83
CA THR A 92 20.70 -22.22 3.73
C THR A 92 20.39 -23.70 3.96
N THR A 93 19.55 -24.01 4.95
CA THR A 93 19.13 -25.38 5.27
C THR A 93 18.27 -25.98 4.14
N ALA A 94 17.32 -25.21 3.61
CA ALA A 94 16.45 -25.64 2.51
C ALA A 94 17.22 -25.85 1.19
N CYS A 95 18.15 -24.96 0.84
CA CYS A 95 19.06 -25.11 -0.30
C CYS A 95 19.95 -26.34 -0.17
N GLY A 96 20.47 -26.62 1.03
CA GLY A 96 21.21 -27.85 1.33
C GLY A 96 20.37 -29.11 1.08
N ALA A 97 19.11 -29.11 1.53
CA ALA A 97 18.18 -30.22 1.33
C ALA A 97 17.78 -30.39 -0.16
N LEU A 98 17.52 -29.29 -0.88
CA LEU A 98 17.21 -29.33 -2.32
C LEU A 98 18.41 -29.80 -3.16
N ASN A 99 19.63 -29.37 -2.84
CA ASN A 99 20.83 -29.82 -3.54
C ASN A 99 21.08 -31.32 -3.31
N ALA A 100 20.85 -31.81 -2.09
CA ALA A 100 20.93 -33.24 -1.78
C ALA A 100 19.87 -34.04 -2.55
N PHE A 101 18.64 -33.54 -2.63
CA PHE A 101 17.56 -34.15 -3.40
C PHE A 101 17.81 -34.11 -4.91
N GLY A 102 18.24 -32.97 -5.46
CA GLY A 102 18.60 -32.79 -6.86
C GLY A 102 19.75 -33.72 -7.28
N THR A 103 20.74 -33.91 -6.41
CA THR A 103 21.82 -34.88 -6.62
C THR A 103 21.28 -36.31 -6.65
N GLN A 104 20.37 -36.68 -5.75
CA GLN A 104 19.73 -38.01 -5.74
C GLN A 104 18.89 -38.23 -7.01
N VAL A 105 18.06 -37.26 -7.40
CA VAL A 105 17.25 -37.32 -8.63
C VAL A 105 18.15 -37.43 -9.87
N GLN A 106 19.23 -36.64 -9.94
CA GLN A 106 20.16 -36.69 -11.06
C GLN A 106 20.88 -38.05 -11.13
N THR A 107 21.31 -38.63 -10.00
CA THR A 107 21.90 -39.99 -9.99
C THR A 107 20.93 -41.07 -10.47
N LEU A 108 19.63 -40.90 -10.24
CA LEU A 108 18.58 -41.83 -10.67
C LEU A 108 18.20 -41.65 -12.15
N LEU A 109 18.30 -40.43 -12.69
CA LEU A 109 17.87 -40.09 -14.05
C LEU A 109 19.01 -40.11 -15.08
N THR A 110 20.28 -40.02 -14.65
CA THR A 110 21.46 -40.05 -15.54
C THR A 110 21.50 -41.29 -16.46
N PRO A 111 21.05 -42.49 -16.05
CA PRO A 111 21.00 -43.65 -16.95
C PRO A 111 19.85 -43.63 -17.99
N LEU A 112 18.88 -42.70 -17.88
CA LEU A 112 17.61 -42.75 -18.61
C LEU A 112 17.43 -41.68 -19.69
N LEU A 113 18.38 -40.74 -19.84
CA LEU A 113 18.29 -39.65 -20.83
C LEU A 113 19.20 -39.92 -22.04
N PRO A 114 18.67 -40.22 -23.23
CA PRO A 114 19.44 -40.16 -24.47
C PRO A 114 19.64 -38.68 -24.88
N ASN A 115 20.91 -38.32 -25.15
CA ASN A 115 21.43 -37.05 -25.66
C ASN A 115 20.42 -35.98 -26.14
N GLY A 116 20.40 -34.84 -25.42
CA GLY A 116 20.38 -33.47 -25.95
C GLY A 116 19.25 -33.03 -26.88
N GLY A 117 18.27 -32.28 -26.36
CA GLY A 117 17.37 -31.44 -27.14
C GLY A 117 16.37 -30.68 -26.28
N ALA A 118 16.56 -29.37 -26.11
CA ALA A 118 15.60 -28.49 -25.44
C ALA A 118 14.41 -28.21 -26.38
N GLY A 119 13.20 -28.67 -26.02
CA GLY A 119 11.96 -28.32 -26.69
C GLY A 119 11.35 -27.08 -26.05
N GLY A 120 11.38 -25.95 -26.75
CA GLY A 120 10.64 -24.74 -26.38
C GLY A 120 9.13 -24.96 -26.51
N ILE A 121 8.39 -24.64 -25.46
CA ILE A 121 6.93 -24.55 -25.50
C ILE A 121 6.60 -23.12 -25.94
N ASN A 122 6.08 -22.97 -27.16
CA ASN A 122 5.48 -21.72 -27.61
C ASN A 122 4.16 -21.46 -26.83
N PRO A 123 3.82 -20.20 -26.51
CA PRO A 123 2.54 -19.88 -25.88
C PRO A 123 1.36 -20.18 -26.82
N PRO A 124 0.19 -20.59 -26.28
CA PRO A 124 -0.98 -20.86 -27.10
C PRO A 124 -1.57 -19.58 -27.70
N SER A 125 -1.91 -19.65 -28.98
CA SER A 125 -2.62 -18.62 -29.74
C SER A 125 -4.10 -18.56 -29.36
N ILE A 126 -4.56 -17.33 -29.10
CA ILE A 126 -5.90 -16.73 -29.09
C ILE A 126 -7.06 -17.67 -29.49
N THR A 127 -7.83 -18.13 -28.50
CA THR A 127 -9.25 -18.48 -28.65
C THR A 127 -10.03 -17.22 -28.98
N SER A 128 -10.92 -17.28 -29.98
CA SER A 128 -11.93 -16.25 -30.30
C SER A 128 -12.48 -15.60 -29.03
N LEU A 129 -11.93 -14.45 -28.68
CA LEU A 129 -12.38 -13.65 -27.55
C LEU A 129 -13.82 -13.21 -27.87
N GLY A 130 -14.76 -13.55 -27.00
CA GLY A 130 -16.17 -13.20 -27.21
C GLY A 130 -16.36 -11.68 -27.34
N THR A 131 -17.57 -11.26 -27.66
CA THR A 131 -17.91 -9.82 -27.82
C THR A 131 -17.57 -8.97 -26.58
N GLN A 132 -17.43 -9.56 -25.39
CA GLN A 132 -17.12 -8.87 -24.13
C GLN A 132 -16.03 -9.60 -23.34
N VAL A 133 -14.87 -8.97 -23.16
CA VAL A 133 -13.66 -9.59 -22.56
C VAL A 133 -13.17 -8.81 -21.35
N ALA A 134 -12.85 -9.50 -20.27
CA ALA A 134 -12.16 -8.95 -19.13
C ALA A 134 -10.67 -9.35 -19.16
N PHE A 135 -9.78 -8.43 -19.55
CA PHE A 135 -8.34 -8.63 -19.48
C PHE A 135 -7.86 -8.50 -18.04
N ILE A 136 -7.37 -9.58 -17.47
CA ILE A 136 -6.93 -9.66 -16.07
C ILE A 136 -5.42 -9.78 -16.04
N MET A 137 -4.76 -8.75 -15.50
CA MET A 137 -3.30 -8.73 -15.30
C MET A 137 -2.97 -9.01 -13.83
N GLY A 138 -1.81 -9.61 -13.58
CA GLY A 138 -1.30 -9.84 -12.23
C GLY A 138 -0.61 -8.60 -11.67
N GLY A 139 -0.09 -8.69 -10.44
CA GLY A 139 0.80 -7.66 -9.89
C GLY A 139 2.25 -8.14 -9.92
N THR A 140 3.17 -7.35 -9.34
CA THR A 140 4.58 -7.71 -9.26
C THR A 140 4.78 -9.15 -8.79
N GLY A 141 5.54 -9.94 -9.55
CA GLY A 141 5.76 -11.36 -9.29
C GLY A 141 4.75 -12.31 -9.94
N ILE A 142 3.72 -11.79 -10.62
CA ILE A 142 2.60 -12.57 -11.19
C ILE A 142 2.43 -12.25 -12.70
N PRO A 143 3.38 -12.62 -13.56
CA PRO A 143 3.31 -12.32 -14.99
C PRO A 143 2.18 -13.07 -15.70
N ASP A 144 1.86 -14.27 -15.21
CA ASP A 144 0.81 -15.14 -15.73
C ASP A 144 -0.21 -15.42 -14.61
N PRO A 145 -1.34 -14.69 -14.57
CA PRO A 145 -2.38 -14.93 -13.58
C PRO A 145 -2.95 -16.35 -13.66
N ASP A 146 -2.86 -17.10 -12.55
CA ASP A 146 -3.40 -18.45 -12.49
C ASP A 146 -4.95 -18.47 -12.45
N PRO A 147 -5.60 -19.63 -12.68
CA PRO A 147 -7.05 -19.72 -12.67
C PRO A 147 -7.74 -19.31 -11.36
N MET A 148 -7.09 -19.49 -10.19
CA MET A 148 -7.65 -19.07 -8.90
C MET A 148 -7.61 -17.54 -8.78
N TYR A 149 -6.50 -16.92 -9.18
CA TYR A 149 -6.38 -15.47 -9.25
C TYR A 149 -7.43 -14.87 -10.17
N VAL A 150 -7.54 -15.40 -11.40
CA VAL A 150 -8.50 -14.97 -12.41
C VAL A 150 -9.93 -15.10 -11.89
N THR A 151 -10.26 -16.21 -11.25
CA THR A 151 -11.59 -16.42 -10.65
C THR A 151 -11.85 -15.43 -9.52
N GLY A 152 -10.87 -15.16 -8.66
CA GLY A 152 -10.99 -14.17 -7.58
C GLY A 152 -11.24 -12.76 -8.12
N ALA A 153 -10.41 -12.29 -9.07
CA ALA A 153 -10.60 -11.01 -9.74
C ALA A 153 -11.99 -10.92 -10.41
N GLN A 154 -12.37 -11.95 -11.15
CA GLN A 154 -13.63 -12.02 -11.87
C GLN A 154 -14.84 -11.94 -10.92
N THR A 155 -14.84 -12.75 -9.86
CA THR A 155 -16.01 -12.91 -8.98
C THR A 155 -16.16 -11.76 -7.99
N LEU A 156 -15.05 -11.28 -7.42
CA LEU A 156 -15.07 -10.26 -6.37
C LEU A 156 -15.18 -8.84 -6.91
N PHE A 157 -14.54 -8.54 -8.06
CA PHE A 157 -14.37 -7.15 -8.48
C PHE A 157 -14.97 -6.85 -9.88
N ILE A 158 -14.90 -7.79 -10.82
CA ILE A 158 -15.37 -7.55 -12.20
C ILE A 158 -16.88 -7.78 -12.33
N GLN A 159 -17.38 -8.99 -12.05
CA GLN A 159 -18.81 -9.33 -12.23
C GLN A 159 -19.79 -8.40 -11.49
N PRO A 160 -19.51 -7.92 -10.25
CA PRO A 160 -20.41 -7.01 -9.56
C PRO A 160 -20.64 -5.68 -10.28
N ARG A 161 -19.68 -5.22 -11.09
CA ARG A 161 -19.76 -3.92 -11.80
C ARG A 161 -19.94 -4.05 -13.31
N PHE A 162 -19.37 -5.10 -13.88
CA PHE A 162 -19.33 -5.40 -15.31
C PHE A 162 -19.80 -6.85 -15.55
N PRO A 163 -21.10 -7.13 -15.34
CA PRO A 163 -21.63 -8.47 -15.46
C PRO A 163 -21.56 -8.99 -16.91
N GLY A 164 -21.26 -10.28 -17.07
CA GLY A 164 -21.29 -10.96 -18.37
C GLY A 164 -20.00 -10.90 -19.21
N PHE A 165 -18.96 -10.20 -18.74
CA PHE A 165 -17.63 -10.23 -19.37
C PHE A 165 -16.94 -11.59 -19.12
N LEU A 166 -16.29 -12.12 -20.16
CA LEU A 166 -15.51 -13.36 -20.10
C LEU A 166 -14.07 -13.05 -19.69
N SER A 167 -13.54 -13.72 -18.67
CA SER A 167 -12.17 -13.53 -18.19
C SER A 167 -11.14 -14.02 -19.21
N ASP A 168 -10.13 -13.20 -19.47
CA ASP A 168 -8.91 -13.56 -20.19
C ASP A 168 -7.69 -13.14 -19.37
N ALA A 169 -6.79 -14.09 -19.07
CA ALA A 169 -5.58 -13.81 -18.34
C ALA A 169 -4.57 -13.16 -19.29
N LEU A 170 -4.25 -11.89 -19.06
CA LEU A 170 -3.32 -11.15 -19.91
C LEU A 170 -1.92 -11.21 -19.31
N HIS A 171 -1.01 -11.86 -20.05
CA HIS A 171 0.40 -11.87 -19.71
C HIS A 171 0.98 -10.45 -19.71
N THR A 172 1.70 -10.11 -18.65
CA THR A 172 2.48 -8.86 -18.54
C THR A 172 3.78 -9.18 -17.81
N PRO A 173 4.87 -8.39 -17.95
CA PRO A 173 6.16 -8.81 -17.39
C PRO A 173 6.18 -8.90 -15.85
N GLU A 174 5.50 -7.97 -15.18
CA GLU A 174 5.35 -7.93 -13.72
C GLU A 174 6.66 -8.11 -12.92
N GLN A 175 7.76 -7.62 -13.46
CA GLN A 175 9.08 -7.65 -12.85
C GLN A 175 9.35 -6.38 -12.04
N PHE A 176 10.18 -6.52 -11.01
CA PHE A 176 10.71 -5.41 -10.25
C PHE A 176 12.10 -5.82 -9.74
N TRP A 177 13.13 -5.64 -10.57
CA TRP A 177 14.49 -5.91 -10.12
C TRP A 177 14.88 -5.03 -8.92
N PRO A 178 15.55 -5.57 -7.86
CA PRO A 178 16.02 -6.95 -7.71
C PRO A 178 15.06 -7.89 -6.97
N THR A 179 13.82 -7.48 -6.68
CA THR A 179 12.88 -8.24 -5.84
C THR A 179 12.20 -9.41 -6.54
N THR A 180 12.24 -9.47 -7.89
CA THR A 180 11.71 -10.58 -8.70
C THR A 180 12.79 -11.36 -9.46
N PRO A 181 13.83 -11.90 -8.78
CA PRO A 181 14.99 -12.51 -9.45
C PRO A 181 14.64 -13.75 -10.29
N ASN A 182 13.51 -14.40 -9.98
CA ASN A 182 13.04 -15.59 -10.70
C ASN A 182 12.34 -15.28 -12.03
N LEU A 183 11.97 -14.01 -12.27
CA LEU A 183 11.26 -13.60 -13.49
C LEU A 183 12.18 -12.95 -14.53
N GLY A 184 13.25 -12.29 -14.07
CA GLY A 184 14.19 -11.61 -14.94
C GLY A 184 14.85 -10.42 -14.24
N ASN A 185 15.34 -9.47 -15.05
CA ASN A 185 16.12 -8.33 -14.60
C ASN A 185 15.53 -6.98 -15.05
N LEU A 186 14.27 -6.92 -15.46
CA LEU A 186 13.63 -5.66 -15.78
C LEU A 186 13.45 -4.82 -14.51
N THR A 187 13.83 -3.55 -14.60
CA THR A 187 13.49 -2.54 -13.60
C THR A 187 11.97 -2.28 -13.61
N PHE A 188 11.45 -1.60 -12.58
CA PHE A 188 10.02 -1.34 -12.46
C PHE A 188 9.45 -0.63 -13.69
N GLY A 189 10.05 0.49 -14.10
CA GLY A 189 9.57 1.27 -15.25
C GLY A 189 9.67 0.53 -16.57
N ARG A 190 10.71 -0.29 -16.77
CA ARG A 190 10.82 -1.12 -17.97
C ARG A 190 9.74 -2.20 -18.04
N SER A 191 9.47 -2.86 -16.91
CA SER A 191 8.38 -3.84 -16.77
C SER A 191 7.03 -3.21 -17.07
N VAL A 192 6.75 -2.04 -16.46
CA VAL A 192 5.51 -1.29 -16.68
C VAL A 192 5.36 -0.88 -18.15
N ALA A 193 6.41 -0.36 -18.79
CA ALA A 193 6.37 0.07 -20.19
C ALA A 193 6.05 -1.09 -21.16
N GLU A 194 6.67 -2.26 -20.96
CA GLU A 194 6.39 -3.46 -21.73
C GLU A 194 4.99 -4.02 -21.45
N GLY A 195 4.50 -3.90 -20.22
CA GLY A 195 3.12 -4.21 -19.84
C GLY A 195 2.09 -3.29 -20.49
N VAL A 196 2.35 -1.99 -20.55
CA VAL A 196 1.48 -1.00 -21.25
C VAL A 196 1.41 -1.32 -22.74
N ALA A 197 2.53 -1.61 -23.39
CA ALA A 197 2.53 -2.03 -24.79
C ALA A 197 1.69 -3.30 -25.01
N THR A 198 1.75 -4.25 -24.08
CA THR A 198 0.97 -5.49 -24.15
C THR A 198 -0.53 -5.23 -24.01
N LEU A 199 -0.93 -4.43 -23.01
CA LEU A 199 -2.33 -4.04 -22.80
C LEU A 199 -2.89 -3.26 -24.00
N SER A 200 -2.13 -2.29 -24.50
CA SER A 200 -2.56 -1.47 -25.64
C SER A 200 -2.78 -2.31 -26.92
N ASN A 201 -1.92 -3.31 -27.17
CA ASN A 201 -2.09 -4.26 -28.26
C ASN A 201 -3.33 -5.16 -28.07
N ALA A 202 -3.60 -5.60 -26.84
CA ALA A 202 -4.79 -6.39 -26.53
C ALA A 202 -6.09 -5.59 -26.76
N LEU A 203 -6.14 -4.34 -26.30
CA LEU A 203 -7.27 -3.44 -26.51
C LEU A 203 -7.45 -3.11 -28.00
N THR A 204 -6.36 -2.80 -28.72
CA THR A 204 -6.40 -2.54 -30.17
C THR A 204 -6.96 -3.75 -30.93
N THR A 205 -6.55 -4.95 -30.56
CA THR A 205 -7.07 -6.20 -31.15
C THR A 205 -8.55 -6.36 -30.84
N GLN A 206 -8.97 -6.14 -29.59
CA GLN A 206 -10.36 -6.27 -29.17
C GLN A 206 -11.29 -5.30 -29.92
N PHE A 207 -10.87 -4.04 -30.08
CA PHE A 207 -11.66 -3.01 -30.76
C PHE A 207 -11.51 -3.00 -32.29
N SER A 208 -10.72 -3.92 -32.87
CA SER A 208 -10.68 -4.12 -34.33
C SER A 208 -12.01 -4.64 -34.91
N THR A 209 -12.87 -5.20 -34.05
CA THR A 209 -14.21 -5.69 -34.41
C THR A 209 -15.28 -4.80 -33.79
N ALA A 210 -16.14 -4.23 -34.62
CA ALA A 210 -17.21 -3.34 -34.16
C ALA A 210 -18.20 -4.07 -33.24
N GLY A 211 -18.58 -3.40 -32.14
CA GLY A 211 -19.49 -3.95 -31.13
C GLY A 211 -18.81 -4.76 -30.04
N ASN A 212 -17.48 -4.93 -30.10
CA ASN A 212 -16.73 -5.52 -29.00
C ASN A 212 -16.55 -4.54 -27.84
N SER A 213 -16.48 -5.08 -26.62
CA SER A 213 -16.20 -4.34 -25.40
C SER A 213 -15.12 -5.01 -24.57
N ALA A 214 -14.46 -4.24 -23.72
CA ALA A 214 -13.41 -4.71 -22.82
C ALA A 214 -13.58 -4.17 -21.39
N VAL A 215 -13.13 -4.95 -20.41
CA VAL A 215 -12.84 -4.48 -19.06
C VAL A 215 -11.40 -4.84 -18.74
N VAL A 216 -10.66 -3.92 -18.15
CA VAL A 216 -9.28 -4.15 -17.71
C VAL A 216 -9.28 -4.26 -16.19
N TYR A 217 -8.75 -5.37 -15.68
CA TYR A 217 -8.46 -5.54 -14.27
C TYR A 217 -6.95 -5.40 -14.03
N GLY A 218 -6.58 -4.45 -13.17
CA GLY A 218 -5.21 -4.20 -12.75
C GLY A 218 -5.06 -4.30 -11.22
N TYR A 219 -3.93 -4.84 -10.78
CA TYR A 219 -3.58 -5.01 -9.37
C TYR A 219 -2.13 -4.57 -9.14
N SER A 220 -1.90 -3.71 -8.15
CA SER A 220 -0.53 -3.28 -7.79
C SER A 220 0.22 -2.68 -8.99
N GLN A 221 1.32 -3.28 -9.46
CA GLN A 221 2.05 -2.82 -10.65
C GLN A 221 1.18 -2.76 -11.92
N SER A 222 0.28 -3.73 -12.18
CA SER A 222 -0.58 -3.63 -13.36
C SER A 222 -1.72 -2.62 -13.23
N ALA A 223 -2.02 -2.13 -12.01
CA ALA A 223 -2.85 -0.94 -11.86
C ALA A 223 -2.12 0.34 -12.35
N VAL A 224 -0.78 0.36 -12.27
CA VAL A 224 0.06 1.41 -12.87
C VAL A 224 0.04 1.30 -14.40
N ILE A 225 0.14 0.07 -14.94
CA ILE A 225 -0.03 -0.20 -16.38
C ILE A 225 -1.37 0.33 -16.88
N ALA A 226 -2.47 -0.04 -16.22
CA ALA A 226 -3.81 0.44 -16.57
C ALA A 226 -3.94 1.96 -16.43
N THR A 227 -3.32 2.57 -15.42
CA THR A 227 -3.30 4.03 -15.24
C THR A 227 -2.63 4.75 -16.40
N ILE A 228 -1.50 4.24 -16.89
CA ILE A 228 -0.80 4.81 -18.04
C ILE A 228 -1.63 4.60 -19.31
N GLU A 229 -2.25 3.44 -19.48
CA GLU A 229 -3.11 3.19 -20.64
C GLU A 229 -4.34 4.09 -20.65
N ILE A 230 -4.97 4.36 -19.50
CA ILE A 230 -6.07 5.36 -19.40
C ILE A 230 -5.59 6.72 -19.93
N ARG A 231 -4.39 7.16 -19.56
CA ARG A 231 -3.83 8.45 -20.03
C ARG A 231 -3.56 8.41 -21.53
N HIS A 232 -3.02 7.31 -22.06
CA HIS A 232 -2.81 7.14 -23.50
C HIS A 232 -4.13 7.24 -24.26
N LEU A 233 -5.17 6.52 -23.81
CA LEU A 233 -6.51 6.56 -24.40
C LEU A 233 -7.11 7.96 -24.36
N MET A 234 -7.00 8.68 -23.24
CA MET A 234 -7.47 10.07 -23.13
C MET A 234 -6.71 11.04 -24.06
N ALA A 235 -5.47 10.73 -24.42
CA ALA A 235 -4.66 11.51 -25.35
C ALA A 235 -4.86 11.13 -26.83
N GLN A 236 -5.54 10.02 -27.13
CA GLN A 236 -5.79 9.59 -28.50
C GLN A 236 -6.80 10.51 -29.21
N VAL A 237 -6.60 10.67 -30.52
CA VAL A 237 -7.54 11.42 -31.38
C VAL A 237 -8.87 10.67 -31.56
N THR A 238 -8.81 9.34 -31.63
CA THR A 238 -9.96 8.45 -31.83
C THR A 238 -9.93 7.30 -30.83
N PRO A 239 -10.22 7.57 -29.55
CA PRO A 239 -10.20 6.54 -28.53
C PRO A 239 -11.43 5.61 -28.61
N PRO A 240 -11.38 4.41 -28.00
CA PRO A 240 -12.55 3.58 -27.78
C PRO A 240 -13.64 4.35 -27.02
N SER A 241 -14.90 4.05 -27.35
CA SER A 241 -16.05 4.65 -26.66
C SER A 241 -16.01 4.34 -25.16
N PRO A 242 -16.29 5.31 -24.28
CA PRO A 242 -16.42 5.06 -22.84
C PRO A 242 -17.52 4.06 -22.47
N SER A 243 -18.47 3.77 -23.36
CA SER A 243 -19.47 2.70 -23.15
C SER A 243 -18.90 1.29 -23.32
N ASP A 244 -17.79 1.15 -24.04
CA ASP A 244 -17.28 -0.13 -24.51
C ASP A 244 -16.00 -0.55 -23.76
N LEU A 245 -15.49 0.30 -22.87
CA LEU A 245 -14.27 0.07 -22.11
C LEU A 245 -14.44 0.48 -20.64
N GLY A 246 -14.15 -0.43 -19.72
CA GLY A 246 -14.13 -0.16 -18.28
C GLY A 246 -12.84 -0.62 -17.60
N PHE A 247 -12.61 -0.14 -16.37
CA PHE A 247 -11.42 -0.44 -15.58
C PHE A 247 -11.79 -0.82 -14.14
N VAL A 248 -11.08 -1.80 -13.60
CA VAL A 248 -11.17 -2.22 -12.20
C VAL A 248 -9.75 -2.31 -11.64
N LEU A 249 -9.42 -1.47 -10.66
CA LEU A 249 -8.09 -1.37 -10.09
C LEU A 249 -8.11 -1.74 -8.61
N THR A 250 -7.18 -2.59 -8.18
CA THR A 250 -7.01 -2.96 -6.77
C THR A 250 -5.60 -2.68 -6.29
N GLY A 251 -5.43 -2.19 -5.06
CA GLY A 251 -4.11 -1.81 -4.53
C GLY A 251 -3.38 -0.83 -5.43
N ASN A 252 -4.11 0.14 -5.97
CA ASN A 252 -3.62 1.03 -7.03
C ASN A 252 -2.58 2.03 -6.49
N PRO A 253 -1.30 1.95 -6.89
CA PRO A 253 -0.27 2.87 -6.42
C PRO A 253 -0.50 4.33 -6.87
N ASN A 254 -1.34 4.53 -7.87
CA ASN A 254 -1.73 5.82 -8.42
C ASN A 254 -3.09 6.32 -7.87
N ASN A 255 -3.66 5.71 -6.84
CA ASN A 255 -4.92 6.17 -6.26
C ASN A 255 -4.85 7.68 -5.90
N PRO A 256 -5.80 8.55 -6.33
CA PRO A 256 -5.65 10.00 -6.20
C PRO A 256 -5.47 10.48 -4.75
N ASN A 257 -6.19 9.89 -3.80
CA ASN A 257 -5.92 10.07 -2.38
C ASN A 257 -5.47 8.75 -1.74
N GLY A 258 -4.16 8.64 -1.49
CA GLY A 258 -3.54 7.49 -0.83
C GLY A 258 -2.53 6.74 -1.68
N GLY A 259 -2.56 6.86 -3.01
CA GLY A 259 -1.58 6.17 -3.85
C GLY A 259 -0.16 6.67 -3.60
N VAL A 260 0.79 5.78 -3.33
CA VAL A 260 2.18 6.15 -3.04
C VAL A 260 2.84 6.91 -4.20
N LEU A 261 2.53 6.54 -5.47
CA LEU A 261 3.03 7.23 -6.66
C LEU A 261 2.36 8.61 -6.88
N GLN A 262 1.23 8.85 -6.22
CA GLN A 262 0.56 10.15 -6.15
C GLN A 262 1.02 10.99 -4.94
N ARG A 263 1.39 10.38 -3.82
CA ARG A 263 1.85 11.11 -2.62
C ARG A 263 3.09 11.95 -2.89
N PHE A 264 4.02 11.43 -3.69
CA PHE A 264 5.32 12.06 -3.96
C PHE A 264 5.53 12.34 -5.45
N THR A 265 4.48 12.75 -6.16
CA THR A 265 4.53 12.97 -7.62
C THR A 265 5.74 13.81 -8.04
N GLY A 266 6.41 13.34 -9.09
CA GLY A 266 7.64 13.93 -9.62
C GLY A 266 8.93 13.31 -9.07
N LEU A 267 8.89 12.61 -7.93
CA LEU A 267 10.06 11.88 -7.44
C LEU A 267 10.43 10.75 -8.43
N TYR A 268 11.73 10.59 -8.69
CA TYR A 268 12.26 9.49 -9.48
C TYR A 268 13.34 8.75 -8.70
N VAL A 269 13.27 7.42 -8.67
CA VAL A 269 14.26 6.54 -8.04
C VAL A 269 15.06 5.84 -9.14
N PRO A 270 16.27 6.32 -9.50
CA PRO A 270 16.94 5.89 -10.73
C PRO A 270 17.33 4.41 -10.78
N VAL A 271 17.85 3.86 -9.69
CA VAL A 271 18.34 2.46 -9.66
C VAL A 271 17.20 1.46 -9.83
N LEU A 272 16.04 1.77 -9.25
CA LEU A 272 14.84 0.93 -9.31
C LEU A 272 13.97 1.26 -10.52
N ASP A 273 14.25 2.37 -11.20
CA ASP A 273 13.44 2.98 -12.26
C ASP A 273 11.98 3.16 -11.85
N VAL A 274 11.76 3.82 -10.71
CA VAL A 274 10.40 4.11 -10.21
C VAL A 274 10.14 5.60 -10.36
N LEU A 275 9.24 5.95 -11.28
CA LEU A 275 8.71 7.30 -11.39
C LEU A 275 7.40 7.40 -10.60
N PHE A 276 7.35 8.37 -9.69
CA PHE A 276 6.13 8.75 -8.99
C PHE A 276 5.30 9.59 -9.96
N ASN A 277 4.60 8.88 -10.85
CA ASN A 277 3.96 9.41 -12.04
C ASN A 277 2.54 9.94 -11.80
N GLY A 278 2.16 10.24 -10.55
CA GLY A 278 0.93 10.95 -10.21
C GLY A 278 -0.35 10.12 -10.26
N ALA A 279 -1.51 10.74 -10.06
CA ALA A 279 -2.78 10.06 -9.87
C ALA A 279 -3.32 9.38 -11.13
N THR A 280 -4.00 8.24 -10.98
CA THR A 280 -4.94 7.73 -11.98
C THR A 280 -5.92 8.86 -12.28
N PRO A 281 -6.10 9.26 -13.55
CA PRO A 281 -6.88 10.46 -13.89
C PRO A 281 -8.30 10.37 -13.32
N PRO A 282 -8.66 11.21 -12.32
CA PRO A 282 -9.98 11.15 -11.72
C PRO A 282 -11.06 11.60 -12.72
N ASP A 283 -10.70 12.39 -13.72
CA ASP A 283 -11.55 12.87 -14.81
C ASP A 283 -11.64 11.89 -16.00
N SER A 284 -11.14 10.66 -15.85
CA SER A 284 -11.29 9.62 -16.87
C SER A 284 -12.77 9.45 -17.28
N PRO A 285 -13.08 9.44 -18.59
CA PRO A 285 -14.44 9.22 -19.06
C PRO A 285 -14.88 7.75 -18.92
N TYR A 286 -13.92 6.82 -18.83
CA TYR A 286 -14.16 5.39 -18.76
C TYR A 286 -14.69 4.99 -17.37
N PRO A 287 -15.77 4.18 -17.28
CA PRO A 287 -16.21 3.59 -16.03
C PRO A 287 -15.04 2.90 -15.33
N THR A 288 -14.65 3.42 -14.18
CA THR A 288 -13.50 2.94 -13.41
C THR A 288 -13.92 2.65 -11.99
N VAL A 289 -13.46 1.55 -11.40
CA VAL A 289 -13.66 1.26 -9.98
C VAL A 289 -12.33 0.97 -9.32
N ILE A 290 -12.02 1.68 -8.24
CA ILE A 290 -10.79 1.49 -7.47
C ILE A 290 -11.12 0.95 -6.09
N TYR A 291 -10.65 -0.25 -5.78
CA TYR A 291 -10.70 -0.81 -4.43
C TYR A 291 -9.33 -0.69 -3.77
N THR A 292 -9.33 -0.25 -2.51
CA THR A 292 -8.12 -0.12 -1.71
C THR A 292 -8.41 -0.56 -0.29
N ASN A 293 -7.51 -1.28 0.36
CA ASN A 293 -7.62 -1.61 1.78
C ASN A 293 -6.99 -0.48 2.61
N GLN A 294 -7.58 -0.22 3.78
CA GLN A 294 -7.01 0.70 4.75
C GLN A 294 -5.61 0.20 5.16
N TYR A 295 -4.64 1.11 5.16
CA TYR A 295 -3.23 0.80 5.42
C TYR A 295 -2.51 -0.03 4.34
N ASP A 296 -3.10 -0.21 3.16
CA ASP A 296 -2.34 -0.71 2.01
C ASP A 296 -1.20 0.27 1.68
N GLY A 297 0.06 -0.15 1.88
CA GLY A 297 1.22 0.72 1.68
C GLY A 297 1.48 1.17 0.25
N THR A 298 0.71 0.70 -0.72
CA THR A 298 0.77 1.17 -2.11
C THR A 298 -0.41 2.07 -2.45
N GLY A 299 -1.65 1.65 -2.13
CA GLY A 299 -2.89 2.34 -2.52
C GLY A 299 -3.47 3.27 -1.46
N ASN A 300 -3.07 3.11 -0.19
CA ASN A 300 -3.47 3.91 0.95
C ASN A 300 -2.26 4.23 1.85
N PHE A 301 -1.26 4.87 1.26
CA PHE A 301 -0.09 5.41 1.96
C PHE A 301 -0.46 6.67 2.78
N PRO A 302 0.13 6.84 3.97
CA PRO A 302 -0.10 8.00 4.84
C PRO A 302 0.01 9.34 4.12
N GLN A 303 -0.83 10.30 4.51
CA GLN A 303 -0.69 11.68 4.04
C GLN A 303 0.45 12.42 4.76
N TYR A 304 0.73 12.04 6.01
CA TYR A 304 1.69 12.72 6.87
C TYR A 304 2.89 11.82 7.19
N PRO A 305 3.93 11.79 6.32
CA PRO A 305 5.07 10.88 6.43
C PRO A 305 6.06 11.22 7.56
N LEU A 306 5.71 12.14 8.46
CA LEU A 306 6.41 12.32 9.74
C LEU A 306 5.80 11.44 10.84
N ASN A 307 4.63 10.85 10.59
CA ASN A 307 4.05 9.85 11.46
C ASN A 307 4.63 8.47 11.14
N LEU A 308 5.79 8.19 11.73
CA LEU A 308 6.56 6.98 11.49
C LEU A 308 5.79 5.69 11.82
N LEU A 309 4.84 5.74 12.76
CA LEU A 309 3.98 4.60 13.05
C LEU A 309 3.03 4.33 11.89
N ALA A 310 2.45 5.37 11.30
CA ALA A 310 1.61 5.24 10.12
C ALA A 310 2.40 4.69 8.92
N ASP A 311 3.62 5.20 8.71
CA ASP A 311 4.50 4.76 7.63
C ASP A 311 4.93 3.31 7.80
N LEU A 312 5.37 2.93 9.01
CA LEU A 312 5.75 1.55 9.31
C LEU A 312 4.56 0.59 9.19
N ASN A 313 3.38 1.00 9.64
CA ASN A 313 2.16 0.23 9.48
C ASN A 313 1.80 0.03 8.00
N ALA A 314 1.92 1.08 7.19
CA ALA A 314 1.68 0.99 5.74
C ALA A 314 2.70 0.05 5.07
N MET A 315 3.98 0.13 5.42
CA MET A 315 5.04 -0.75 4.91
C MET A 315 4.79 -2.22 5.27
N ILE A 316 4.38 -2.51 6.49
CA ILE A 316 4.00 -3.88 6.89
C ILE A 316 2.74 -4.32 6.12
N GLY A 317 1.81 -3.41 5.85
CA GLY A 317 0.62 -3.65 5.05
C GLY A 317 0.90 -4.18 3.64
N ILE A 318 2.09 -3.91 3.09
CA ILE A 318 2.52 -4.45 1.78
C ILE A 318 2.74 -5.97 1.86
N VAL A 319 3.20 -6.49 3.01
CA VAL A 319 3.67 -7.88 3.14
C VAL A 319 2.79 -8.77 4.03
N ASP A 320 1.96 -8.18 4.90
CA ASP A 320 1.21 -8.91 5.92
C ASP A 320 -0.10 -9.55 5.45
N GLY A 321 -0.56 -9.21 4.25
CA GLY A 321 -1.89 -9.58 3.80
C GLY A 321 -2.71 -8.42 3.24
N THR A 322 -2.49 -7.21 3.76
CA THR A 322 -3.36 -6.05 3.52
C THR A 322 -3.36 -5.60 2.07
N HIS A 323 -2.25 -5.79 1.37
CA HIS A 323 -2.15 -5.53 -0.07
C HIS A 323 -2.72 -6.66 -0.96
N PHE A 324 -3.21 -7.80 -0.43
CA PHE A 324 -3.81 -8.87 -1.26
C PHE A 324 -5.34 -8.76 -1.37
N TYR A 325 -5.87 -8.77 -2.60
CA TYR A 325 -7.30 -8.49 -2.87
C TYR A 325 -8.10 -9.70 -3.38
N VAL A 326 -7.57 -10.47 -4.33
CA VAL A 326 -8.31 -11.55 -5.01
C VAL A 326 -8.63 -12.76 -4.11
N GLY A 327 -8.08 -12.79 -2.90
CA GLY A 327 -8.36 -13.81 -1.87
C GLY A 327 -9.19 -13.29 -0.69
N LEU A 328 -9.71 -12.07 -0.76
CA LEU A 328 -10.51 -11.50 0.32
C LEU A 328 -11.85 -12.22 0.47
N PRO A 329 -12.40 -12.29 1.70
CA PRO A 329 -13.77 -12.72 1.91
C PRO A 329 -14.76 -11.86 1.10
N PRO A 330 -15.76 -12.47 0.42
CA PRO A 330 -16.71 -11.71 -0.41
C PRO A 330 -17.48 -10.63 0.36
N ASP A 331 -17.78 -10.87 1.63
CA ASP A 331 -18.43 -9.90 2.52
C ASP A 331 -17.51 -8.72 2.84
N GLN A 332 -16.19 -8.91 2.93
CA GLN A 332 -15.25 -7.81 3.11
C GLN A 332 -15.24 -6.87 1.89
N VAL A 333 -15.28 -7.44 0.68
CA VAL A 333 -15.35 -6.63 -0.56
C VAL A 333 -16.71 -5.94 -0.69
N ALA A 334 -17.81 -6.67 -0.43
CA ALA A 334 -19.16 -6.13 -0.52
C ALA A 334 -19.45 -5.01 0.51
N ASN A 335 -18.80 -5.07 1.68
CA ASN A 335 -18.93 -4.07 2.74
C ASN A 335 -17.86 -2.97 2.66
N ALA A 336 -17.06 -2.91 1.60
CA ALA A 336 -16.10 -1.82 1.41
C ALA A 336 -16.84 -0.47 1.38
N VAL A 337 -16.27 0.53 2.05
CA VAL A 337 -16.89 1.85 2.18
C VAL A 337 -16.75 2.60 0.86
N HIS A 338 -17.88 2.95 0.23
CA HIS A 338 -17.87 3.86 -0.91
C HIS A 338 -17.46 5.26 -0.45
N LEU A 339 -16.29 5.72 -0.88
CA LEU A 339 -15.74 7.02 -0.50
C LEU A 339 -16.41 8.14 -1.30
N PRO A 340 -16.62 9.33 -0.68
CA PRO A 340 -17.22 10.45 -1.38
C PRO A 340 -16.25 11.07 -2.39
N THR A 341 -16.82 11.58 -3.49
CA THR A 341 -16.13 12.42 -4.46
C THR A 341 -16.48 13.90 -4.26
N SER A 342 -15.65 14.78 -4.81
CA SER A 342 -15.75 16.22 -4.62
C SER A 342 -17.06 16.79 -5.20
N PRO A 343 -17.61 17.87 -4.62
CA PRO A 343 -18.83 18.49 -5.15
C PRO A 343 -18.63 18.95 -6.60
N GLY A 344 -19.49 18.46 -7.50
CA GLY A 344 -19.39 18.75 -8.93
C GLY A 344 -18.45 17.84 -9.70
N TYR A 345 -17.96 16.76 -9.10
CA TYR A 345 -17.18 15.73 -9.79
C TYR A 345 -17.91 15.19 -11.04
N THR A 346 -17.26 15.27 -12.19
CA THR A 346 -17.79 14.84 -13.50
C THR A 346 -17.09 13.60 -14.06
N GLY A 347 -16.13 13.04 -13.33
CA GLY A 347 -15.45 11.81 -13.74
C GLY A 347 -16.33 10.58 -13.54
N ASN A 348 -15.84 9.44 -14.00
CA ASN A 348 -16.57 8.18 -13.98
C ASN A 348 -15.87 7.11 -13.13
N THR A 349 -15.27 7.53 -11.99
CA THR A 349 -14.56 6.64 -11.08
C THR A 349 -15.29 6.49 -9.75
N ASP A 350 -15.57 5.24 -9.35
CA ASP A 350 -16.04 4.88 -8.01
C ASP A 350 -14.85 4.44 -7.14
N TYR A 351 -14.80 4.90 -5.88
CA TYR A 351 -13.69 4.62 -4.96
C TYR A 351 -14.20 3.87 -3.72
N PHE A 352 -13.57 2.73 -3.42
CA PHE A 352 -13.96 1.87 -2.29
C PHE A 352 -12.78 1.64 -1.35
N LEU A 353 -13.03 1.81 -0.04
CA LEU A 353 -12.07 1.54 1.02
C LEU A 353 -12.51 0.34 1.87
N GLY A 354 -11.77 -0.76 1.77
CA GLY A 354 -11.90 -1.91 2.67
C GLY A 354 -11.29 -1.58 4.03
N LEU A 355 -12.09 -1.48 5.08
CA LEU A 355 -11.60 -1.17 6.41
C LEU A 355 -10.84 -2.35 7.04
N THR A 356 -9.67 -2.08 7.62
CA THR A 356 -8.74 -3.11 8.09
C THR A 356 -8.84 -3.30 9.60
N GLN A 357 -9.50 -4.38 10.04
CA GLN A 357 -9.78 -4.66 11.45
C GLN A 357 -8.52 -4.93 12.29
N LYS A 358 -7.49 -5.56 11.70
CA LYS A 358 -6.23 -5.84 12.40
C LYS A 358 -5.15 -4.93 11.84
N LEU A 359 -4.56 -4.08 12.68
CA LEU A 359 -3.48 -3.21 12.23
C LEU A 359 -2.31 -4.04 11.70
N PRO A 360 -1.75 -3.71 10.53
CA PRO A 360 -0.57 -4.37 10.03
C PRO A 360 0.60 -4.47 11.02
N LEU A 361 0.88 -3.41 11.79
CA LEU A 361 1.90 -3.45 12.85
C LEU A 361 1.72 -4.61 13.83
N THR A 362 0.48 -4.96 14.14
CA THR A 362 0.18 -6.03 15.10
C THR A 362 0.39 -7.43 14.51
N SER A 363 0.50 -7.56 13.19
CA SER A 363 0.79 -8.83 12.52
C SER A 363 2.13 -9.44 12.95
N LEU A 364 3.06 -8.62 13.44
CA LEU A 364 4.38 -9.07 13.91
C LEU A 364 4.32 -9.80 15.25
N ILE A 365 3.40 -9.40 16.13
CA ILE A 365 3.28 -9.97 17.48
C ILE A 365 2.19 -11.05 17.56
N ARG A 366 1.16 -10.98 16.72
CA ARG A 366 0.04 -11.94 16.72
C ARG A 366 0.45 -13.42 16.58
N PRO A 367 1.48 -13.78 15.78
CA PRO A 367 1.93 -15.16 15.63
C PRO A 367 2.58 -15.76 16.87
N ILE A 368 2.96 -14.95 17.88
CA ILE A 368 3.56 -15.45 19.12
C ILE A 368 2.55 -16.35 19.85
N PRO A 369 2.84 -17.65 20.06
CA PRO A 369 1.88 -18.56 20.67
C PRO A 369 1.41 -18.10 22.05
N TYR A 370 0.13 -18.30 22.34
CA TYR A 370 -0.55 -18.03 23.63
C TYR A 370 -0.64 -16.56 24.06
N VAL A 371 0.36 -15.73 23.80
CA VAL A 371 0.42 -14.33 24.27
C VAL A 371 0.29 -13.31 23.15
N GLY A 372 0.63 -13.67 21.91
CA GLY A 372 0.70 -12.73 20.79
C GLY A 372 -0.63 -12.07 20.44
N THR A 373 -1.71 -12.87 20.32
CA THR A 373 -3.03 -12.32 20.02
C THR A 373 -3.60 -11.50 21.19
N PRO A 374 -3.57 -11.95 22.45
CA PRO A 374 -3.98 -11.11 23.58
C PRO A 374 -3.22 -9.78 23.65
N LEU A 375 -1.89 -9.80 23.50
CA LEU A 375 -1.07 -8.59 23.50
C LEU A 375 -1.41 -7.66 22.32
N ALA A 376 -1.64 -8.22 21.14
CA ALA A 376 -2.09 -7.45 19.99
C ALA A 376 -3.46 -6.79 20.22
N GLU A 377 -4.44 -7.53 20.74
CA GLU A 377 -5.75 -6.98 21.08
C GLU A 377 -5.66 -5.90 22.17
N LEU A 378 -4.71 -6.03 23.11
CA LEU A 378 -4.48 -5.06 24.18
C LEU A 378 -3.99 -3.70 23.63
N VAL A 379 -2.99 -3.71 22.76
CA VAL A 379 -2.33 -2.48 22.29
C VAL A 379 -2.94 -1.90 21.02
N GLN A 380 -3.63 -2.72 20.21
CA GLN A 380 -4.13 -2.31 18.90
C GLN A 380 -5.01 -1.06 18.92
N PRO A 381 -5.98 -0.89 19.84
CA PRO A 381 -6.86 0.27 19.78
C PRO A 381 -6.09 1.59 19.91
N ASP A 382 -5.19 1.70 20.88
CA ASP A 382 -4.37 2.92 21.04
C ASP A 382 -3.38 3.08 19.90
N LEU A 383 -2.76 1.98 19.46
CA LEU A 383 -1.88 2.01 18.29
C LEU A 383 -2.63 2.46 17.03
N ARG A 384 -3.93 2.14 16.89
CA ARG A 384 -4.74 2.60 15.75
C ARG A 384 -4.90 4.10 15.79
N VAL A 385 -5.15 4.69 16.95
CA VAL A 385 -5.23 6.15 17.09
C VAL A 385 -3.93 6.81 16.62
N LEU A 386 -2.79 6.26 17.03
CA LEU A 386 -1.48 6.79 16.66
C LEU A 386 -1.17 6.62 15.17
N VAL A 387 -1.54 5.48 14.58
CA VAL A 387 -1.39 5.22 13.14
C VAL A 387 -2.32 6.11 12.32
N ASP A 388 -3.59 6.23 12.70
CA ASP A 388 -4.61 6.98 11.96
C ASP A 388 -4.30 8.49 11.95
N LEU A 389 -3.51 9.01 12.89
CA LEU A 389 -3.00 10.39 12.83
C LEU A 389 -2.19 10.69 11.55
N GLY A 390 -1.63 9.66 10.91
CA GLY A 390 -0.92 9.77 9.63
C GLY A 390 -1.83 9.91 8.41
N TYR A 391 -3.15 9.79 8.60
CA TYR A 391 -4.15 9.76 7.54
C TYR A 391 -5.11 10.95 7.66
N SER A 392 -5.76 11.30 6.54
CA SER A 392 -6.90 12.23 6.56
C SER A 392 -8.22 11.48 6.53
N ASP A 393 -9.23 12.15 7.08
CA ASP A 393 -10.58 11.64 7.15
C ASP A 393 -11.32 11.87 5.82
N TYR A 394 -12.15 10.89 5.44
CA TYR A 394 -13.03 10.99 4.28
C TYR A 394 -14.45 11.39 4.70
N GLY A 395 -15.08 12.32 3.98
CA GLY A 395 -16.46 12.71 4.26
C GLY A 395 -16.88 14.04 3.64
N PRO A 396 -18.18 14.38 3.68
CA PRO A 396 -18.65 15.71 3.29
C PRO A 396 -17.96 16.80 4.11
N GLY A 397 -17.27 17.73 3.43
CA GLY A 397 -16.50 18.79 4.10
C GLY A 397 -15.15 18.33 4.67
N LEU A 398 -14.69 17.12 4.33
CA LEU A 398 -13.38 16.56 4.65
C LEU A 398 -12.63 16.22 3.34
N SER A 399 -11.77 15.20 3.34
CA SER A 399 -11.11 14.74 2.12
C SER A 399 -12.07 13.97 1.20
N TYR A 400 -11.88 14.15 -0.10
CA TYR A 400 -12.54 13.42 -1.17
C TYR A 400 -11.57 12.46 -1.88
N ALA A 401 -12.08 11.36 -2.43
CA ALA A 401 -11.25 10.31 -3.02
C ALA A 401 -10.69 10.66 -4.41
N ASP A 402 -11.40 11.50 -5.16
CA ASP A 402 -11.06 11.91 -6.53
C ASP A 402 -10.01 13.03 -6.59
N ILE A 403 -9.77 13.76 -5.49
CA ILE A 403 -8.82 14.86 -5.48
C ILE A 403 -7.39 14.31 -5.31
N PRO A 404 -6.49 14.52 -6.29
CA PRO A 404 -5.09 14.15 -6.16
C PRO A 404 -4.47 14.83 -4.94
N THR A 405 -4.08 14.04 -3.93
CA THR A 405 -3.67 14.54 -2.62
C THR A 405 -2.23 14.15 -2.32
N PRO A 406 -1.26 15.07 -2.51
CA PRO A 406 0.13 14.81 -2.18
C PRO A 406 0.34 14.63 -0.67
N ALA A 407 1.50 14.09 -0.29
CA ALA A 407 1.94 14.06 1.10
C ALA A 407 2.21 15.47 1.65
N SER A 408 2.03 15.65 2.95
CA SER A 408 2.20 16.92 3.67
C SER A 408 3.03 16.72 4.93
N PHE A 409 3.92 17.66 5.25
CA PHE A 409 4.62 17.68 6.53
C PHE A 409 3.73 18.10 7.70
N LEU A 410 2.64 18.80 7.42
CA LEU A 410 1.79 19.40 8.43
C LEU A 410 0.53 18.56 8.59
N SER A 411 0.34 18.00 9.78
CA SER A 411 -0.97 17.64 10.32
C SER A 411 -1.24 18.53 11.54
N VAL A 412 -2.53 18.78 11.83
CA VAL A 412 -2.92 19.48 13.06
C VAL A 412 -3.77 18.52 13.88
N PRO A 413 -3.16 17.74 14.79
CA PRO A 413 -3.90 16.81 15.64
C PRO A 413 -4.99 17.54 16.43
N ASN A 414 -6.16 16.90 16.55
CA ASN A 414 -7.25 17.33 17.41
C ASN A 414 -7.04 16.71 18.81
N PRO A 415 -6.49 17.47 19.79
CA PRO A 415 -6.11 16.90 21.07
C PRO A 415 -7.32 16.33 21.83
N PHE A 416 -8.52 16.89 21.63
CA PHE A 416 -9.73 16.39 22.28
C PHE A 416 -10.12 15.00 21.78
N ALA A 417 -10.10 14.79 20.46
CA ALA A 417 -10.40 13.48 19.88
C ALA A 417 -9.31 12.47 20.18
N VAL A 418 -8.04 12.86 20.05
CA VAL A 418 -6.88 11.98 20.32
C VAL A 418 -6.90 11.52 21.78
N SER A 419 -6.98 12.43 22.75
CA SER A 419 -7.01 12.06 24.17
C SER A 419 -8.23 11.22 24.52
N TYR A 420 -9.41 11.52 23.96
CA TYR A 420 -10.62 10.71 24.16
C TYR A 420 -10.43 9.29 23.64
N TYR A 421 -9.90 9.12 22.43
CA TYR A 421 -9.76 7.80 21.82
C TYR A 421 -8.60 6.98 22.37
N LEU A 422 -7.52 7.59 22.85
CA LEU A 422 -6.50 6.87 23.62
C LEU A 422 -7.06 6.35 24.95
N ALA A 423 -7.84 7.15 25.69
CA ALA A 423 -8.46 6.68 26.92
C ALA A 423 -9.50 5.57 26.66
N LYS A 424 -10.30 5.72 25.60
CA LYS A 424 -11.27 4.72 25.19
C LYS A 424 -10.59 3.44 24.67
N GLY A 425 -9.53 3.59 23.88
CA GLY A 425 -8.76 2.51 23.29
C GLY A 425 -8.09 1.65 24.34
N ALA A 426 -7.47 2.24 25.37
CA ALA A 426 -6.92 1.52 26.51
C ALA A 426 -7.96 0.60 27.18
N GLY A 427 -9.19 1.11 27.38
CA GLY A 427 -10.30 0.31 27.92
C GLY A 427 -10.75 -0.80 26.97
N GLN A 428 -10.90 -0.49 25.68
CA GLN A 428 -11.27 -1.46 24.65
C GLN A 428 -10.21 -2.56 24.48
N GLY A 429 -8.93 -2.22 24.60
CA GLY A 429 -7.82 -3.14 24.45
C GLY A 429 -7.79 -4.16 25.58
N VAL A 430 -7.91 -3.71 26.84
CA VAL A 430 -8.05 -4.61 28.00
C VAL A 430 -9.25 -5.54 27.80
N GLN A 431 -10.40 -4.99 27.40
CA GLN A 431 -11.61 -5.77 27.17
C GLN A 431 -11.41 -6.83 26.07
N ALA A 432 -10.85 -6.46 24.93
CA ALA A 432 -10.59 -7.38 23.81
C ALA A 432 -9.55 -8.46 24.17
N SER A 433 -8.47 -8.09 24.86
CA SER A 433 -7.46 -9.04 25.35
C SER A 433 -8.07 -10.06 26.32
N LEU A 434 -8.94 -9.62 27.24
CA LEU A 434 -9.62 -10.51 28.19
C LEU A 434 -10.60 -11.45 27.50
N VAL A 435 -11.30 -11.01 26.46
CA VAL A 435 -12.11 -11.90 25.62
C VAL A 435 -11.22 -12.94 24.94
N ASN A 436 -10.08 -12.53 24.39
CA ASN A 436 -9.15 -13.43 23.70
C ASN A 436 -8.54 -14.49 24.63
N LEU A 437 -8.26 -14.12 25.89
CA LEU A 437 -7.81 -15.04 26.94
C LEU A 437 -8.93 -15.96 27.46
N GLY A 438 -10.17 -15.77 27.04
CA GLY A 438 -11.33 -16.52 27.50
C GLY A 438 -11.84 -16.11 28.90
N TRP A 439 -11.41 -14.96 29.41
CA TRP A 439 -11.82 -14.44 30.72
C TRP A 439 -13.12 -13.62 30.64
N LEU A 440 -13.46 -13.11 29.46
CA LEU A 440 -14.73 -12.48 29.14
C LEU A 440 -15.43 -13.19 27.97
N PRO A 441 -16.78 -13.18 27.90
CA PRO A 441 -17.49 -13.80 26.79
C PRO A 441 -17.38 -12.97 25.49
N PRO A 442 -17.54 -13.59 24.30
CA PRO A 442 -17.39 -12.91 23.00
C PRO A 442 -18.32 -11.71 22.79
N SER A 443 -19.44 -11.62 23.51
CA SER A 443 -20.34 -10.46 23.49
C SER A 443 -19.69 -9.17 24.02
N TYR A 444 -18.54 -9.28 24.66
CA TYR A 444 -17.74 -8.14 25.14
C TYR A 444 -16.70 -7.70 24.10
N ILE A 445 -16.66 -8.23 22.88
CA ILE A 445 -15.78 -7.65 21.84
C ILE A 445 -16.24 -6.21 21.57
N PRO A 446 -15.34 -5.20 21.67
CA PRO A 446 -15.71 -3.83 21.38
C PRO A 446 -16.14 -3.65 19.91
N THR A 447 -17.07 -2.74 19.63
CA THR A 447 -17.65 -2.59 18.28
C THR A 447 -17.46 -1.22 17.65
N GLY A 448 -16.75 -0.30 18.33
CA GLY A 448 -16.55 1.06 17.85
C GLY A 448 -15.09 1.48 17.90
N TYR A 449 -14.79 2.61 17.26
CA TYR A 449 -13.45 3.20 17.23
C TYR A 449 -12.89 3.49 18.65
N PRO A 450 -11.59 3.24 18.91
CA PRO A 450 -10.58 2.77 17.96
C PRO A 450 -10.46 1.24 17.77
N TYR A 451 -11.20 0.40 18.49
CA TYR A 451 -11.16 -1.05 18.27
C TYR A 451 -11.67 -1.46 16.87
N ALA A 452 -12.79 -0.88 16.43
CA ALA A 452 -13.27 -1.02 15.06
C ALA A 452 -12.72 0.15 14.20
N PRO A 453 -12.28 -0.10 12.96
CA PRO A 453 -11.73 0.92 12.07
C PRO A 453 -12.79 1.94 11.66
N SER A 454 -12.34 3.14 11.27
CA SER A 454 -13.20 4.24 10.80
C SER A 454 -12.53 4.96 9.63
N VAL A 455 -13.34 5.49 8.71
CA VAL A 455 -12.88 6.37 7.62
C VAL A 455 -12.73 7.83 8.05
N ALA A 456 -13.31 8.20 9.19
CA ALA A 456 -13.31 9.56 9.70
C ALA A 456 -13.33 9.60 11.24
N PRO A 457 -12.23 9.19 11.91
CA PRO A 457 -12.14 9.22 13.36
C PRO A 457 -12.07 10.64 13.96
N GLY A 458 -11.81 11.69 13.18
CA GLY A 458 -11.76 13.08 13.68
C GLY A 458 -10.47 13.43 14.42
N LEU A 459 -9.39 12.68 14.19
CA LEU A 459 -8.12 12.82 14.91
C LEU A 459 -7.30 14.03 14.49
N ASN A 460 -7.57 14.58 13.30
CA ASN A 460 -6.92 15.77 12.78
C ASN A 460 -7.99 16.85 12.55
N PHE A 461 -7.67 18.11 12.85
CA PHE A 461 -8.50 19.22 12.35
C PHE A 461 -8.38 19.28 10.83
N PHE A 462 -9.52 19.33 10.14
CA PHE A 462 -9.53 19.47 8.70
C PHE A 462 -9.20 20.91 8.30
N VAL A 463 -8.04 21.09 7.66
CA VAL A 463 -7.54 22.39 7.17
C VAL A 463 -7.65 22.51 5.65
N GLY A 464 -8.45 21.64 5.02
CA GLY A 464 -8.60 21.53 3.58
C GLY A 464 -7.80 20.37 2.98
N GLN A 465 -8.03 20.12 1.69
CA GLN A 465 -7.37 19.07 0.92
C GLN A 465 -6.56 19.72 -0.23
N PRO A 466 -5.36 20.25 0.07
CA PRO A 466 -4.56 20.94 -0.94
C PRO A 466 -4.03 19.96 -1.99
N SER A 467 -4.15 20.31 -3.26
CA SER A 467 -3.52 19.58 -4.38
C SER A 467 -2.03 19.90 -4.55
N VAL A 468 -1.51 20.88 -3.79
CA VAL A 468 -0.10 21.29 -3.77
C VAL A 468 0.36 21.49 -2.33
N THR A 469 1.45 20.85 -1.95
CA THR A 469 2.10 20.96 -0.64
C THR A 469 3.56 21.36 -0.81
N GLY A 470 4.23 21.75 0.29
CA GLY A 470 5.67 22.00 0.25
C GLY A 470 6.49 20.79 -0.22
N LEU A 471 6.05 19.58 0.14
CA LEU A 471 6.68 18.34 -0.30
C LEU A 471 6.42 18.05 -1.78
N SER A 472 5.21 18.29 -2.29
CA SER A 472 4.93 18.09 -3.72
C SER A 472 5.66 19.09 -4.61
N LEU A 473 5.88 20.32 -4.13
CA LEU A 473 6.71 21.31 -4.84
C LEU A 473 8.16 20.85 -4.92
N LEU A 474 8.70 20.28 -3.84
CA LEU A 474 10.05 19.71 -3.83
C LEU A 474 10.18 18.52 -4.79
N THR A 475 9.29 17.54 -4.69
CA THR A 475 9.34 16.34 -5.55
C THR A 475 9.10 16.70 -7.01
N GLY A 476 8.20 17.64 -7.31
CA GLY A 476 7.97 18.16 -8.66
C GLY A 476 9.20 18.89 -9.25
N ALA A 477 9.88 19.70 -8.45
CA ALA A 477 11.11 20.38 -8.87
C ALA A 477 12.25 19.38 -9.15
N LEU A 478 12.41 18.38 -8.27
CA LEU A 478 13.38 17.30 -8.47
C LEU A 478 13.07 16.48 -9.72
N GLY A 479 11.80 16.17 -9.97
CA GLY A 479 11.36 15.47 -11.18
C GLY A 479 11.63 16.24 -12.46
N THR A 480 11.35 17.54 -12.45
CA THR A 480 11.64 18.43 -13.59
C THR A 480 13.15 18.44 -13.88
N ALA A 481 13.97 18.61 -12.84
CA ALA A 481 15.42 18.57 -12.99
C ALA A 481 15.92 17.19 -13.50
N ALA A 482 15.38 16.09 -12.99
CA ALA A 482 15.72 14.75 -13.45
C ALA A 482 15.34 14.53 -14.93
N LYS A 483 14.20 15.07 -15.37
CA LYS A 483 13.79 15.05 -16.79
C LYS A 483 14.75 15.87 -17.66
N ASP A 484 15.07 17.10 -17.26
CA ASP A 484 15.96 18.00 -18.00
C ASP A 484 17.40 17.43 -18.11
N LEU A 485 17.83 16.67 -17.11
CA LEU A 485 19.12 15.96 -17.10
C LEU A 485 19.10 14.62 -17.86
N GLY A 486 17.95 14.20 -18.39
CA GLY A 486 17.78 12.93 -19.11
C GLY A 486 17.92 11.71 -18.21
N TRP A 487 17.67 11.86 -16.90
CA TRP A 487 17.72 10.75 -15.94
C TRP A 487 16.47 9.90 -15.96
N ILE A 488 15.31 10.51 -16.25
CA ILE A 488 14.05 9.78 -16.42
C ILE A 488 14.08 9.12 -17.81
N PRO A 489 14.00 7.78 -17.89
CA PRO A 489 13.99 7.09 -19.17
C PRO A 489 12.79 7.47 -20.04
N PRO A 490 12.94 7.41 -21.38
CA PRO A 490 11.92 7.88 -22.33
C PRO A 490 10.66 7.01 -22.36
N TRP A 491 10.66 5.83 -21.73
CA TRP A 491 9.46 4.98 -21.64
C TRP A 491 8.45 5.46 -20.59
N TRP A 492 8.77 6.53 -19.87
CA TRP A 492 7.85 7.21 -18.96
C TRP A 492 7.15 8.44 -19.58
N ASP A 493 7.50 8.80 -20.82
CA ASP A 493 6.96 9.97 -21.52
C ASP A 493 5.59 9.73 -22.17
#